data_AF-A0A7T9CDN5-F1
#
_entry.id   AF-A0A7T9CDN5-F1
#
_cell.length_a   1.000
_cell.length_b   1.000
_cell.length_c   1.000
_cell.angle_alpha   90.00
_cell.angle_beta   90.00
_cell.angle_gamma   90.00
#
_symmetry.space_group_name_H-M   'P 1'
#
loop_
_entity.id
_entity.type
_entity.pdbx_description
1 polymer ?
#
loop_
_entity_poly.entity_id
_entity_poly.type
_entity_poly.pdbx_seq_one_letter_code
_entity_poly.pdbx_strand_id
1 'polypeptide(L)' 'MVGGFHLIDRATPPELVRSTGEGPAAAGCGRVITGHCTGNDAKTALKKVLGHRFTALYTGYSTEI' A
#
# COMPACT_ATOMS: atom_id res chain seq x y z
N MET A 1 -3.10 -2.22 8.83
CA MET A 1 -2.78 -3.35 7.93
C MET A 1 -1.29 -3.33 7.58
N VAL A 2 -0.62 -4.47 7.63
CA VAL A 2 0.82 -4.62 7.33
C VAL A 2 1.04 -5.82 6.40
N GLY A 3 1.77 -5.66 5.30
CA GLY A 3 2.08 -6.78 4.40
C GLY A 3 2.54 -6.39 2.99
N GLY A 4 2.87 -7.39 2.16
CA GLY A 4 3.09 -7.23 0.73
C GLY A 4 1.82 -7.53 -0.06
N PHE A 5 1.51 -6.72 -1.08
CA PHE A 5 0.24 -6.77 -1.81
C PHE A 5 0.36 -7.32 -3.24
N HIS A 6 1.56 -7.75 -3.63
CA HIS A 6 1.81 -8.42 -4.92
C HIS A 6 1.37 -7.60 -6.15
N LEU A 7 1.63 -6.28 -6.13
CA LEU A 7 1.27 -5.31 -7.17
C LEU A 7 2.44 -4.99 -8.13
N ILE A 8 3.49 -5.82 -8.13
CA ILE A 8 4.73 -5.65 -8.92
C ILE A 8 4.60 -5.96 -10.41
N ASP A 9 3.45 -6.47 -10.89
CA ASP A 9 3.38 -6.97 -12.26
C ASP A 9 3.12 -5.85 -13.28
N ARG A 10 3.72 -5.95 -14.47
CA ARG A 10 3.45 -5.05 -15.63
C ARG A 10 1.97 -5.06 -16.03
N ALA A 11 1.24 -6.10 -15.63
CA ALA A 11 -0.18 -6.26 -15.88
C ALA A 11 -1.08 -5.68 -14.77
N THR A 12 -0.53 -5.16 -13.66
CA THR A 12 -1.36 -4.63 -12.57
C THR A 12 -2.08 -3.37 -13.04
N PRO A 13 -3.41 -3.41 -13.21
CA PRO A 13 -4.12 -2.26 -13.74
C PRO A 13 -4.12 -1.11 -12.73
N PRO A 14 -3.95 0.16 -13.15
CA PRO A 14 -3.91 1.30 -12.22
C PRO A 14 -5.14 1.39 -11.31
N GLU A 15 -6.31 1.01 -11.80
CA GLU A 15 -7.56 0.97 -11.03
C GLU A 15 -7.53 -0.07 -9.92
N LEU A 16 -6.86 -1.20 -10.11
CA LEU A 16 -6.70 -2.24 -9.09
C LEU A 16 -5.81 -1.75 -7.95
N VAL A 17 -4.74 -1.01 -8.28
CA VAL A 17 -3.90 -0.36 -7.27
C VAL A 17 -4.71 0.67 -6.49
N ARG A 18 -5.57 1.43 -7.18
CA ARG A 18 -6.45 2.42 -6.54
C ARG A 18 -7.44 1.75 -5.59
N SER A 19 -8.16 0.73 -6.05
CA SER A 19 -9.14 0.01 -5.22
C SER A 19 -8.50 -0.70 -4.03
N THR A 20 -7.25 -1.16 -4.18
CA THR A 20 -6.45 -1.74 -3.07
C THR A 20 -6.17 -0.71 -1.98
N GLY A 21 -6.07 0.58 -2.31
CA GLY A 21 -5.99 1.67 -1.31
C GLY A 21 -7.37 2.11 -0.80
N GLU A 22 -8.35 2.25 -1.68
CA GLU A 22 -9.70 2.74 -1.34
C GLU A 22 -10.46 1.77 -0.43
N GLY A 23 -10.33 0.46 -0.65
CA GLY A 23 -11.03 -0.57 0.12
C GLY A 23 -10.70 -0.50 1.63
N PRO A 24 -9.43 -0.62 2.04
CA PRO A 24 -9.04 -0.46 3.43
C PRO A 24 -9.41 0.91 3.99
N ALA A 25 -9.30 1.97 3.19
CA ALA A 25 -9.67 3.32 3.62
C ALA A 25 -11.16 3.44 3.96
N ALA A 26 -12.04 2.84 3.14
CA ALA A 26 -13.48 2.80 3.36
C ALA A 26 -13.86 1.91 4.55
N ALA A 27 -13.08 0.85 4.80
CA ALA A 27 -13.24 -0.04 5.95
C ALA A 27 -12.73 0.55 7.28
N GLY A 28 -12.32 1.82 7.32
CA GLY A 28 -11.82 2.46 8.54
C GLY A 28 -10.38 2.09 8.92
N CYS A 29 -9.58 1.54 7.99
CA CYS A 29 -8.18 1.24 8.24
C CYS A 29 -7.39 2.56 8.45
N GLY A 30 -6.91 2.76 9.68
CA GLY A 30 -6.17 3.98 10.05
C GLY A 30 -4.75 4.04 9.49
N ARG A 31 -4.10 2.89 9.25
CA ARG A 31 -2.72 2.83 8.75
C ARG A 31 -2.49 1.62 7.84
N VAL A 32 -1.87 1.87 6.69
CA VAL A 32 -1.45 0.86 5.71
C VAL A 32 0.06 0.91 5.58
N ILE A 33 0.72 -0.20 5.91
CA ILE A 33 2.17 -0.34 5.85
C ILE A 33 2.52 -1.44 4.85
N THR A 34 3.21 -1.11 3.77
CA THR A 34 3.42 -2.09 2.69
C THR A 34 4.75 -1.95 1.95
N GLY A 35 5.28 -3.07 1.45
CA GLY A 35 6.56 -3.19 0.77
C GLY A 35 6.72 -4.55 0.09
N HIS A 36 7.95 -5.07 0.03
CA HIS A 36 8.26 -6.37 -0.58
C HIS A 36 7.70 -6.48 -2.02
N CYS A 37 6.68 -7.30 -2.23
CA CYS A 37 6.06 -7.57 -3.52
C CYS A 37 5.04 -6.51 -3.97
N THR A 38 4.84 -5.42 -3.23
CA THR A 38 3.95 -4.33 -3.68
C THR A 38 4.57 -3.52 -4.83
N GLY A 39 5.89 -3.40 -4.90
CA GLY A 39 6.53 -2.67 -6.01
C GLY A 39 6.53 -1.15 -5.86
N ASN A 40 7.46 -0.48 -6.52
CA ASN A 40 7.69 0.96 -6.30
C ASN A 40 6.58 1.83 -6.90
N ASP A 41 6.11 1.51 -8.10
CA ASP A 41 5.05 2.27 -8.76
C ASP A 41 3.73 2.15 -8.01
N ALA A 42 3.37 0.93 -7.58
CA ALA A 42 2.16 0.74 -6.80
C ALA A 42 2.26 1.39 -5.41
N LYS A 43 3.41 1.34 -4.72
CA LYS A 43 3.62 2.12 -3.49
C LYS A 43 3.41 3.62 -3.71
N THR A 44 3.87 4.16 -4.85
CA THR A 44 3.67 5.57 -5.20
C THR A 44 2.20 5.90 -5.44
N ALA A 45 1.48 5.05 -6.17
CA ALA A 45 0.05 5.20 -6.39
C ALA A 45 -0.75 5.06 -5.08
N LEU A 46 -0.42 4.07 -4.24
CA LEU A 46 -1.02 3.89 -2.92
C LEU A 46 -0.78 5.10 -2.01
N LYS A 47 0.40 5.72 -2.05
CA LYS A 47 0.67 6.96 -1.31
C LYS A 47 -0.26 8.09 -1.73
N LYS A 48 -0.57 8.23 -3.03
CA LYS A 48 -1.50 9.24 -3.55
C LYS A 48 -2.94 9.00 -3.05
N VAL A 49 -3.38 7.75 -3.01
CA VAL A 49 -4.74 7.36 -2.57
C VAL A 49 -4.91 7.47 -1.07
N LEU A 50 -3.95 6.93 -0.30
CA LEU A 50 -4.06 6.78 1.15
C LEU A 50 -3.51 7.99 1.93
N GLY A 51 -2.69 8.83 1.30
CA GLY A 51 -2.14 10.05 1.89
C GLY A 51 -1.32 9.78 3.15
N HIS A 52 -1.70 10.41 4.26
CA HIS A 52 -1.03 10.29 5.56
C HIS A 52 -1.13 8.87 6.17
N ARG A 53 -2.11 8.07 5.73
CA ARG A 53 -2.32 6.69 6.23
C ARG A 53 -1.33 5.68 5.68
N PHE A 54 -0.59 6.04 4.63
CA PHE A 54 0.38 5.14 4.01
C PHE A 54 1.79 5.28 4.59
N THR A 55 2.42 4.16 4.88
CA THR A 55 3.85 4.04 5.19
C THR A 55 4.49 2.97 4.29
N ALA A 56 5.61 3.30 3.63
CA ALA A 56 6.38 2.32 2.88
C ALA A 56 7.20 1.46 3.85
N LEU A 57 7.09 0.14 3.75
CA LEU A 57 7.90 -0.80 4.52
C LEU A 57 9.32 -0.86 3.93
N TYR A 58 10.33 -0.78 4.78
CA TYR A 58 11.75 -0.90 4.45
C TYR A 58 12.47 -1.75 5.49
N THR A 59 13.66 -2.25 5.15
CA THR A 59 14.48 -3.07 6.05
C THR A 59 14.84 -2.28 7.31
N GLY A 60 14.55 -2.85 8.49
CA GLY A 60 14.76 -2.17 9.77
C GLY A 60 13.63 -1.24 10.19
N TYR A 61 12.52 -1.19 9.43
CA TYR A 61 11.30 -0.52 9.88
C TYR A 61 10.72 -1.20 11.12
N SER A 62 10.48 -0.41 12.17
CA SER A 62 9.79 -0.84 13.39
C SER A 62 8.51 -0.02 13.57
N THR A 63 7.48 -0.66 14.12
CA THR A 63 6.23 -0.02 14.52
C THR A 63 5.61 -0.79 15.67
N GLU A 64 4.87 -0.09 16.50
CA GLU A 64 3.93 -0.67 17.46
C GLU A 64 2.54 -0.75 16.80
N ILE A 65 1.72 -1.72 17.21
CA ILE A 65 0.37 -1.98 16.66
C ILE A 65 -0.68 -1.73 17.73
#